data_AF-A0A7L4NGN7-F1
#
_entry.id   AF-A0A7L4NGN7-F1
#
_cell.length_a   1.000
_cell.length_b   1.000
_cell.length_c   1.000
_cell.angle_alpha   90.00
_cell.angle_beta   90.00
_cell.angle_gamma   90.00
#
_symmetry.space_group_name_H-M   'P 1'
#
loop_
_entity.id
_entity.type
_entity.pdbx_description
1 polymer ?
#
loop_
_entity_poly.entity_id
_entity_poly.type
_entity_poly.pdbx_seq_one_letter_code
_entity_poly.pdbx_strand_id
1 'polypeptide(L)'
;PVSPDVAVGAPMGGEGGSGQVFIFRGHSEGLTAEPTQSLDSPFPGPAAFGFALRGATDLDGNGYPDLLVGAYGAAKVAVYRGQPVVVARTQLSVPDGLNPELRTCALPASGDRVSW
;
A
#
# COMPACT_ATOMS: atom_id res chain seq x y z
N PRO A 1 -13.11 -2.47 15.24
CA PRO A 1 -11.82 -1.99 15.79
C PRO A 1 -10.82 -1.82 14.64
N VAL A 2 -10.18 -0.66 14.52
CA VAL A 2 -9.08 -0.51 13.57
C VAL A 2 -7.90 -1.28 14.14
N SER A 3 -7.42 -2.30 13.43
CA SER A 3 -6.24 -3.05 13.86
C SER A 3 -5.00 -2.21 13.55
N PRO A 4 -4.15 -1.89 14.53
CA PRO A 4 -2.98 -1.06 14.28
C PRO A 4 -1.94 -1.82 13.45
N ASP A 5 -1.24 -1.08 12.60
CA ASP A 5 -0.08 -1.56 11.85
C ASP A 5 1.20 -1.46 12.71
N VAL A 6 2.24 -2.22 12.34
CA VAL A 6 3.52 -2.24 13.05
C VAL A 6 4.69 -2.06 12.09
N ALA A 7 5.66 -1.25 12.48
CA ALA A 7 6.96 -1.12 11.81
C ALA A 7 8.03 -1.89 12.58
N VAL A 8 8.84 -2.69 11.89
CA VAL A 8 9.93 -3.49 12.47
C VAL A 8 11.24 -3.13 11.78
N GLY A 9 12.24 -2.72 12.56
CA GLY A 9 13.57 -2.37 12.06
C GLY A 9 14.50 -3.57 11.97
N ALA A 10 15.32 -3.61 10.92
CA ALA A 10 16.44 -4.52 10.74
C ALA A 10 17.71 -3.68 10.48
N PRO A 11 18.37 -3.14 11.52
CA PRO A 11 19.40 -2.12 11.37
C PRO A 11 20.67 -2.59 10.63
N MET A 12 20.91 -3.91 10.60
CA MET A 12 22.02 -4.54 9.89
C MET A 12 21.57 -5.27 8.61
N GLY A 13 20.28 -5.16 8.25
CA GLY A 13 19.69 -5.76 7.05
C GLY A 13 19.93 -4.92 5.80
N GLY A 14 19.33 -5.35 4.68
CA GLY A 14 19.46 -4.69 3.39
C GLY A 14 20.84 -4.83 2.73
N GLU A 15 20.96 -4.22 1.56
CA GLU A 15 22.22 -4.22 0.81
C GLU A 15 23.33 -3.52 1.60
N GLY A 16 24.49 -4.18 1.72
CA GLY A 16 25.64 -3.66 2.43
C GLY A 16 25.45 -3.46 3.94
N GLY A 17 24.38 -4.01 4.53
CA GLY A 17 24.06 -3.84 5.96
C GLY A 17 23.67 -2.41 6.33
N SER A 18 23.12 -1.66 5.38
CA SER A 18 22.73 -0.26 5.56
C SER A 18 21.49 -0.07 6.45
N GLY A 19 20.67 -1.11 6.57
CA GLY A 19 19.47 -1.17 7.38
C GLY A 19 18.18 -1.13 6.55
N GLN A 20 17.13 -1.76 7.08
CA GLN A 20 15.80 -1.82 6.49
C GLN A 20 14.72 -1.63 7.56
N VAL A 21 13.53 -1.21 7.15
CA VAL A 21 12.32 -1.20 8.00
C VAL A 21 11.17 -1.86 7.24
N PHE A 22 10.46 -2.76 7.90
CA PHE A 22 9.35 -3.52 7.34
C PHE A 22 8.03 -3.07 7.98
N ILE A 23 6.99 -2.89 7.16
CA ILE A 23 5.64 -2.55 7.61
C ILE A 23 4.74 -3.77 7.54
N PHE A 24 4.20 -4.18 8.68
CA PHE A 24 3.23 -5.27 8.82
C PHE A 24 1.85 -4.69 9.11
N ARG A 25 0.85 -5.13 8.35
CA ARG A 25 -0.50 -4.58 8.46
C ARG A 25 -1.31 -5.35 9.51
N GLY A 26 -2.05 -4.62 10.33
CA GLY A 26 -3.04 -5.18 11.23
C GLY A 26 -4.32 -5.60 10.51
N HIS A 27 -4.91 -6.70 10.94
CA HIS A 27 -6.26 -7.13 10.58
C HIS A 27 -6.97 -7.74 11.78
N SER A 28 -8.21 -8.20 11.59
CA SER A 28 -9.06 -8.68 12.69
C SER A 28 -8.50 -9.89 13.44
N GLU A 29 -7.58 -10.64 12.83
CA GLU A 29 -7.01 -11.88 13.38
C GLU A 29 -5.54 -11.72 13.81
N GLY A 30 -4.97 -10.50 13.70
CA GLY A 30 -3.58 -10.24 14.07
C GLY A 30 -2.84 -9.39 13.05
N LEU A 31 -1.59 -9.76 12.77
CA LEU A 31 -0.72 -9.10 11.79
C LEU A 31 -0.57 -9.99 10.55
N THR A 32 -0.43 -9.36 9.38
CA THR A 32 -0.01 -10.07 8.17
C THR A 32 1.34 -10.74 8.40
N ALA A 33 1.51 -11.98 7.93
CA ALA A 33 2.77 -12.71 8.08
C ALA A 33 3.90 -12.08 7.24
N GLU A 34 3.55 -11.57 6.06
CA GLU A 34 4.47 -10.89 5.16
C GLU A 34 4.37 -9.37 5.31
N PRO A 35 5.49 -8.64 5.13
CA PRO A 35 5.46 -7.18 5.16
C PRO A 35 4.75 -6.65 3.90
N THR A 36 3.88 -5.67 4.10
CA THR A 36 3.18 -5.00 2.99
C THR A 36 4.01 -3.90 2.34
N GLN A 37 5.08 -3.46 3.02
CA GLN A 37 6.03 -2.49 2.51
C GLN A 37 7.41 -2.73 3.14
N SER A 38 8.46 -2.51 2.36
CA SER A 38 9.85 -2.46 2.81
C SER A 38 10.42 -1.08 2.53
N LEU A 39 11.15 -0.52 3.50
CA LEU A 39 11.85 0.75 3.40
C LEU A 39 13.34 0.46 3.51
N ASP A 40 14.05 0.59 2.39
CA ASP A 40 15.51 0.48 2.36
C ASP A 40 16.16 1.76 2.88
N SER A 41 17.31 1.62 3.54
CA SER A 41 18.11 2.78 3.96
C SER A 41 18.42 3.68 2.76
N PRO A 42 18.04 4.97 2.79
CA PRO A 42 18.42 5.94 1.77
C PRO A 42 19.86 6.48 2.01
N PHE A 43 20.57 5.97 3.01
CA PHE A 43 21.87 6.46 3.44
C PHE A 43 22.98 5.46 3.12
N PRO A 44 24.16 5.95 2.69
CA PRO A 44 25.28 5.08 2.35
C PRO A 44 25.91 4.45 3.60
N GLY A 45 26.52 3.27 3.42
CA GLY A 45 27.26 2.56 4.46
C GLY A 45 26.35 1.92 5.52
N PRO A 46 26.94 1.39 6.62
CA PRO A 46 26.18 0.79 7.72
C PRO A 46 25.50 1.88 8.55
N ALA A 47 24.41 2.44 8.02
CA ALA A 47 23.71 3.57 8.60
C ALA A 47 22.95 3.21 9.90
N ALA A 48 22.79 1.91 10.16
CA ALA A 48 21.93 1.40 11.22
C ALA A 48 20.48 1.94 11.09
N PHE A 49 20.00 2.07 9.86
CA PHE A 49 18.66 2.57 9.56
C PHE A 49 17.61 1.61 10.12
N GLY A 50 16.68 2.14 10.91
CA GLY A 50 15.66 1.33 11.60
C GLY A 50 16.01 0.97 13.04
N PHE A 51 17.14 1.43 13.58
CA PHE A 51 17.52 1.17 14.98
C PHE A 51 16.57 1.83 15.99
N ALA A 52 16.06 3.02 15.66
CA ALA A 52 15.05 3.72 16.44
C ALA A 52 13.88 4.08 15.53
N LEU A 53 12.66 3.79 15.98
CA LEU A 53 11.43 4.05 15.25
C LEU A 53 10.46 4.83 16.14
N ARG A 54 9.74 5.77 15.53
CA ARG A 54 8.58 6.42 16.17
C ARG A 54 7.50 6.67 15.13
N GLY A 55 6.31 6.13 15.35
CA GLY A 55 5.14 6.39 14.52
C GLY A 55 3.92 6.79 15.35
N ALA A 56 2.73 6.49 14.82
CA ALA A 56 1.44 6.75 15.47
C ALA A 56 1.16 8.24 15.76
N THR A 57 1.79 9.15 15.00
CA THR A 57 1.56 10.59 15.07
C THR A 57 1.52 11.14 13.66
N ASP A 58 0.48 11.91 13.35
CA ASP A 58 0.35 12.66 12.10
C ASP A 58 1.08 14.00 12.27
N LEU A 59 2.14 14.24 11.49
CA LEU A 59 2.99 15.43 11.58
C LEU A 59 2.56 16.51 10.59
N ASP A 60 1.85 16.16 9.52
CA ASP A 60 1.46 17.10 8.45
C ASP A 60 -0.05 17.40 8.40
N GLY A 61 -0.83 16.79 9.27
CA GLY A 61 -2.26 17.06 9.46
C GLY A 61 -3.15 16.43 8.40
N ASN A 62 -2.68 15.39 7.71
CA ASN A 62 -3.42 14.75 6.62
C ASN A 62 -4.39 13.63 7.09
N GLY A 63 -4.39 13.31 8.38
CA GLY A 63 -5.21 12.27 9.00
C GLY A 63 -4.59 10.87 9.04
N TYR A 64 -3.35 10.70 8.57
CA TYR A 64 -2.62 9.43 8.55
C TYR A 64 -1.33 9.55 9.38
N PRO A 65 -1.05 8.59 10.28
CA PRO A 65 0.18 8.62 11.05
C PRO A 65 1.44 8.48 10.18
N ASP A 66 2.45 9.28 10.51
CA ASP A 66 3.78 9.24 9.89
C ASP A 66 4.73 8.32 10.65
N LEU A 67 5.91 8.07 10.07
CA LEU A 67 6.98 7.26 10.64
C LEU A 67 8.33 7.99 10.59
N LEU A 68 8.93 8.17 11.76
CA LEU A 68 10.31 8.61 11.96
C LEU A 68 11.23 7.39 12.06
N VAL A 69 12.31 7.40 11.30
CA VAL A 69 13.32 6.33 11.29
C VAL A 69 14.70 6.91 11.58
N GLY A 70 15.30 6.49 12.68
CA GLY A 70 16.67 6.84 13.04
C GLY A 70 17.69 5.98 12.30
N ALA A 71 18.78 6.63 11.87
CA ALA A 71 19.96 6.01 11.29
C ALA A 71 21.21 6.63 11.92
N TYR A 72 21.55 6.19 13.14
CA TYR A 72 22.59 6.82 13.94
C TYR A 72 23.98 6.69 13.30
N GLY A 73 24.23 5.60 12.56
CA GLY A 73 25.50 5.40 11.83
C GLY A 73 25.73 6.45 10.74
N ALA A 74 24.65 7.05 10.23
CA ALA A 74 24.70 8.16 9.27
C ALA A 74 24.46 9.54 9.90
N ALA A 75 24.27 9.62 11.23
CA ALA A 75 23.86 10.84 11.94
C ALA A 75 22.61 11.52 11.33
N LYS A 76 21.62 10.71 10.92
CA LYS A 76 20.42 11.18 10.23
C LYS A 76 19.13 10.57 10.80
N VAL A 77 18.03 11.26 10.53
CA VAL A 77 16.66 10.78 10.74
C VAL A 77 15.92 10.95 9.42
N ALA A 78 15.21 9.91 8.99
CA ALA A 78 14.29 9.96 7.86
C ALA A 78 12.85 10.12 8.37
N VAL A 79 12.03 10.85 7.61
CA VAL A 79 10.59 11.01 7.87
C VAL A 79 9.84 10.42 6.69
N TYR A 80 9.00 9.43 6.94
CA TYR A 80 8.10 8.83 5.96
C TYR A 80 6.67 9.26 6.28
N ARG A 81 6.00 9.89 5.31
CA ARG A 81 4.66 10.43 5.51
C ARG A 81 3.59 9.42 5.12
N GLY A 82 2.59 9.26 5.98
CA GLY A 82 1.39 8.48 5.69
C GLY A 82 0.62 9.11 4.53
N GLN A 83 0.19 8.30 3.55
CA GLN A 83 -0.56 8.80 2.40
C GLN A 83 -2.03 8.39 2.48
N PRO A 84 -2.96 9.23 2.02
CA PRO A 84 -4.37 8.86 1.93
C PRO A 84 -4.62 7.59 1.11
N VAL A 85 -5.40 6.66 1.67
CA VAL A 85 -5.74 5.38 1.01
C VAL A 85 -7.10 5.51 0.34
N VAL A 86 -7.14 5.34 -0.98
CA VAL A 86 -8.38 5.37 -1.77
C VAL A 86 -8.96 3.96 -1.91
N VAL A 87 -10.17 3.75 -1.41
CA VAL A 87 -10.90 2.48 -1.57
C VAL A 87 -11.79 2.56 -2.81
N ALA A 88 -11.31 2.00 -3.93
CA ALA A 88 -12.10 1.91 -5.16
C ALA A 88 -13.15 0.80 -5.05
N ARG A 89 -14.40 1.12 -5.39
CA ARG A 89 -15.50 0.15 -5.49
C ARG A 89 -15.98 0.12 -6.93
N THR A 90 -16.02 -1.07 -7.51
CA THR A 90 -16.46 -1.28 -8.89
C THR A 90 -17.67 -2.20 -8.91
N GLN A 91 -18.57 -1.95 -9.86
CA GLN A 91 -19.73 -2.80 -10.10
C GLN A 91 -19.90 -2.95 -11.60
N LEU A 92 -20.06 -4.20 -12.05
CA LEU A 92 -20.41 -4.53 -13.42
C LEU A 92 -21.77 -5.21 -13.40
N SER A 93 -22.71 -4.67 -14.18
CA SER A 93 -24.03 -5.26 -14.37
C SER A 93 -24.14 -5.77 -15.79
N VAL A 94 -24.36 -7.07 -15.94
CA VAL A 94 -24.63 -7.74 -17.21
C VAL A 94 -25.89 -8.58 -17.07
N PRO A 95 -26.64 -8.83 -18.16
CA PRO A 95 -27.75 -9.77 -18.13
C PRO A 95 -27.28 -11.18 -17.77
N ASP A 96 -28.13 -11.95 -17.10
CA ASP A 96 -27.85 -13.36 -16.73
C ASP A 96 -27.84 -14.30 -17.94
N GLY A 97 -28.40 -13.86 -19.07
CA GLY A 97 -28.40 -14.60 -20.33
C GLY A 97 -28.81 -13.72 -21.50
N LEU A 98 -28.32 -14.06 -22.69
CA LEU A 98 -28.65 -13.38 -23.94
C LEU A 98 -29.54 -14.28 -24.79
N ASN A 99 -30.60 -13.71 -25.38
CA ASN A 99 -31.47 -14.42 -26.32
C ASN A 99 -31.12 -14.03 -27.77
N PRO A 100 -30.51 -14.91 -28.58
CA PRO A 100 -30.11 -14.60 -29.97
C PRO A 100 -31.28 -14.25 -30.90
N GLU A 101 -32.49 -14.71 -30.57
CA GLU A 101 -33.71 -14.40 -31.33
C GLU A 101 -34.21 -12.97 -31.05
N LEU A 102 -33.81 -12.38 -29.91
CA LEU A 102 -34.21 -11.04 -29.52
C LEU A 102 -33.27 -9.98 -30.13
N ARG A 103 -33.51 -9.62 -31.40
CA ARG A 103 -32.67 -8.66 -32.16
C ARG A 103 -33.15 -7.21 -32.03
N THR A 104 -32.93 -6.62 -30.86
CA THR A 104 -33.42 -5.27 -30.50
C THR A 104 -32.50 -4.13 -30.92
N CYS A 105 -31.22 -4.37 -31.18
CA CYS A 105 -30.27 -3.34 -31.59
C CYS A 105 -30.04 -3.34 -33.11
N ALA A 106 -29.62 -2.20 -33.69
CA ALA A 106 -29.28 -2.06 -35.09
C ALA A 106 -27.81 -1.65 -35.26
N LEU A 107 -27.10 -2.30 -36.19
CA LEU A 107 -25.72 -1.96 -36.49
C LEU A 107 -25.65 -0.59 -37.20
N PRO A 108 -24.79 0.34 -36.76
CA PRO A 108 -24.73 1.70 -37.33
C PRO A 108 -24.35 1.74 -38.82
N ALA A 109 -23.58 0.76 -39.30
CA ALA A 109 -23.04 0.76 -40.66
C ALA A 109 -23.96 0.10 -41.71
N SER A 110 -24.67 -0.96 -41.34
CA SER A 110 -25.50 -1.75 -42.27
C SER A 110 -27.00 -1.65 -41.98
N GLY A 111 -27.40 -1.22 -40.78
CA GLY A 111 -28.79 -1.25 -40.32
C GLY A 111 -29.28 -2.64 -39.92
N ASP A 112 -28.42 -3.66 -39.96
CA ASP A 112 -28.80 -5.03 -39.60
C ASP A 112 -29.18 -5.13 -38.11
N ARG A 113 -30.24 -5.89 -37.82
CA ARG A 113 -30.71 -6.11 -36.45
C ARG A 113 -29.92 -7.24 -35.78
N VAL A 114 -29.41 -6.99 -34.59
CA VAL A 114 -28.59 -7.92 -33.79
C VAL A 114 -29.12 -8.05 -32.36
N SER A 115 -28.86 -9.19 -31.73
CA SER A 115 -29.13 -9.40 -30.31
C SER A 115 -28.09 -8.70 -29.45
N TRP A 116 -28.46 -8.32 -28.23
CA TRP A 116 -27.61 -7.67 -27.24
C TRP A 116 -27.68 -8.42 -25.92
#